data_AF-A0ABC8TSG5-F1
#
_entry.id   AF-A0ABC8TSG5-F1
#
_cell.length_a   1.000
_cell.length_b   1.000
_cell.length_c   1.000
_cell.angle_alpha   90.00
_cell.angle_beta   90.00
_cell.angle_gamma   90.00
#
_symmetry.space_group_name_H-M   'P 1'
#
loop_
_entity.id
_entity.type
_entity.pdbx_description
1 polymer ?
#
loop_
_entity_poly.entity_id
_entity_poly.type
_entity_poly.pdbx_seq_one_letter_code
_entity_poly.pdbx_strand_id
1 'polypeptide(L)'
;MTSCAVEGGCPSDYIALSISLLSFILLLVRSTSPFLIRKVPRPKGSSFWIPAIQVFASFNLLLSIVMALNILEFRKRYWWQSCYIWAVWVEGPLGFGLLLSCRIVQACQLYYIFVKRRLPTIRSYILLPLIILPWIAGSAFIHMKKPLNDRCHMGTQWIIPVICLHTLYVATLVGFTGAIHHIEFRFHELKDLWQGIFVSSSSIGIWVVAYILNEIHDDNGRLQVVSRFLLLVTASVLVLAFFSVSSSQPLVSLMSLRKKEHQDLETMGRALGIPDSGLLLLRAPDSIIEPNEPLDKLLLNRRFRQSFMAFANSCLAGESVHFYDEVQQLDKIPFDDSVRRIYMARHIIEKYIVSGAAMEVNISHRSRQEILTTLDLAGPGLFKNVLNEVIQLMQMSLAKDYWSSMHYMKFKEEANMRTAGLELEQGTGWNFSPRLSSVHCADDPFHQEHIPSDSGSHSHDAELQ
;
A
#
# COMPACT_ATOMS: atom_id res chain seq x y z
N MET A 1 9.96 40.74 -28.45
CA MET A 1 9.38 39.38 -28.55
C MET A 1 10.21 38.45 -29.44
N THR A 2 10.77 38.92 -30.55
CA THR A 2 11.55 38.07 -31.48
C THR A 2 12.91 37.61 -30.96
N SER A 3 13.64 38.40 -30.16
CA SER A 3 14.96 37.95 -29.63
C SER A 3 14.82 36.93 -28.49
N CYS A 4 13.91 37.13 -27.53
CA CYS A 4 13.71 36.15 -26.43
C CYS A 4 13.23 34.77 -26.91
N ALA A 5 12.53 34.69 -28.05
CA ALA A 5 12.14 33.40 -28.63
C ALA A 5 13.37 32.55 -29.04
N VAL A 6 14.44 33.20 -29.49
CA VAL A 6 15.67 32.52 -29.95
C VAL A 6 16.68 32.37 -28.81
N GLU A 7 16.87 33.42 -28.02
CA GLU A 7 17.89 33.49 -26.96
C GLU A 7 17.43 32.87 -25.64
N GLY A 8 16.11 32.75 -25.43
CA GLY A 8 15.52 32.34 -24.17
C GLY A 8 15.15 33.51 -23.27
N GLY A 9 14.67 33.20 -22.06
CA GLY A 9 14.39 34.22 -21.04
C GLY A 9 13.13 35.06 -21.33
N CYS A 10 12.13 34.51 -22.04
CA CYS A 10 10.83 35.17 -22.12
C CYS A 10 10.12 35.13 -20.74
N PRO A 11 9.18 36.05 -20.43
CA PRO A 11 8.43 36.04 -19.18
C PRO A 11 7.75 34.70 -18.87
N SER A 12 7.24 34.01 -19.91
CA SER A 12 6.67 32.67 -19.80
C SER A 12 7.67 31.62 -19.32
N ASP A 13 8.94 31.73 -19.73
CA ASP A 13 10.01 30.78 -19.39
C ASP A 13 10.30 30.84 -17.89
N TYR A 14 10.35 32.05 -17.32
CA TYR A 14 10.51 32.25 -15.87
C TYR A 14 9.30 31.76 -15.06
N ILE A 15 8.09 31.92 -15.59
CA ILE A 15 6.88 31.36 -14.96
C ILE A 15 6.95 29.83 -14.97
N ALA A 16 7.26 29.22 -16.11
CA ALA A 16 7.39 27.76 -16.22
C ALA A 16 8.50 27.22 -15.31
N LEU A 17 9.64 27.91 -15.22
CA LEU A 17 10.72 27.58 -14.30
C LEU A 17 10.27 27.66 -12.83
N SER A 18 9.51 28.69 -12.47
CA SER A 18 8.97 28.84 -11.11
C SER A 18 8.01 27.70 -10.76
N ILE A 19 7.13 27.32 -11.70
CA ILE A 19 6.24 26.16 -11.54
C ILE A 19 7.05 24.88 -11.39
N SER A 20 8.11 24.70 -12.17
CA SER A 20 8.98 23.53 -12.11
C SER A 20 9.71 23.42 -10.78
N LEU A 21 10.29 24.52 -10.29
CA LEU A 21 10.93 24.61 -8.99
C LEU A 21 9.95 24.30 -7.86
N LEU A 22 8.77 24.92 -7.87
CA LEU A 22 7.73 24.65 -6.89
C LEU A 22 7.30 23.17 -6.91
N SER A 23 7.11 22.61 -8.10
CA SER A 23 6.74 21.20 -8.27
C SER A 23 7.82 20.26 -7.72
N PHE A 24 9.09 20.58 -7.96
CA PHE A 24 10.19 19.78 -7.41
C PHE A 24 10.28 19.91 -5.88
N ILE A 25 10.09 21.10 -5.33
CA ILE A 25 10.02 21.31 -3.87
C ILE A 25 8.88 20.49 -3.26
N LEU A 26 7.69 20.54 -3.85
CA LEU A 26 6.54 19.75 -3.41
C LEU A 26 6.83 18.25 -3.46
N LEU A 27 7.51 17.76 -4.51
CA LEU A 27 7.94 16.37 -4.61
C LEU A 27 8.91 16.00 -3.49
N LEU A 28 9.93 16.84 -3.23
CA LEU A 28 10.89 16.61 -2.14
C LEU A 28 10.20 16.55 -0.78
N VAL A 29 9.38 17.56 -0.47
CA VAL A 29 8.60 17.62 0.77
C VAL A 29 7.75 16.36 0.94
N ARG A 30 7.08 15.92 -0.14
CA ARG A 30 6.23 14.72 -0.11
C ARG A 30 7.06 13.43 0.04
N SER A 31 8.25 13.37 -0.54
CA SER A 31 9.18 12.25 -0.43
C SER A 31 9.81 12.13 0.96
N THR A 32 10.13 13.25 1.59
CA THR A 32 10.77 13.29 2.92
C THR A 32 9.78 13.26 4.08
N SER A 33 8.54 13.72 3.87
CA SER A 33 7.49 13.78 4.89
C SER A 33 7.28 12.48 5.69
N PRO A 34 7.26 11.28 5.05
CA PRO A 34 7.17 10.02 5.79
C PRO A 34 8.32 9.80 6.77
N PHE A 35 9.54 10.20 6.43
CA PHE A 35 10.73 10.02 7.27
C PHE A 35 10.80 11.04 8.40
N LEU A 36 10.39 12.28 8.13
CA LEU A 36 10.42 13.39 9.09
C LEU A 36 9.28 13.28 10.14
N ILE A 37 8.05 13.00 9.70
CA ILE A 37 6.87 13.05 10.56
C ILE A 37 6.65 11.72 11.28
N ARG A 38 6.94 10.58 10.64
CA ARG A 38 6.54 9.27 11.16
C ARG A 38 7.65 8.47 11.86
N LYS A 39 8.88 9.01 12.02
CA LYS A 39 10.05 8.31 12.61
C LYS A 39 10.12 6.85 12.14
N VAL A 40 9.95 6.63 10.84
CA VAL A 40 9.85 5.29 10.26
C VAL A 40 11.19 4.57 10.43
N PRO A 41 11.23 3.32 10.93
CA PRO A 41 12.45 2.53 10.94
C PRO A 41 13.02 2.44 9.52
N ARG A 42 14.33 2.69 9.36
CA ARG A 42 15.00 2.68 8.05
C ARG A 42 14.59 1.42 7.26
N PRO A 43 13.98 1.55 6.06
CA PRO A 43 13.52 0.40 5.30
C PRO A 43 14.73 -0.41 4.83
N LYS A 44 14.95 -1.58 5.43
CA LYS A 44 15.92 -2.58 4.96
C LYS A 44 15.28 -3.38 3.83
N GLY A 45 15.36 -2.90 2.58
CA GLY A 45 14.83 -3.65 1.43
C GLY A 45 14.95 -2.95 0.07
N SER A 46 14.94 -3.74 -1.00
CA SER A 46 15.07 -3.30 -2.40
C SER A 46 13.92 -2.39 -2.89
N SER A 47 12.77 -2.41 -2.21
CA SER A 47 11.59 -1.61 -2.57
C SER A 47 11.79 -0.10 -2.33
N PHE A 48 12.68 0.30 -1.42
CA PHE A 48 12.98 1.71 -1.12
C PHE A 48 13.70 2.44 -2.26
N TRP A 49 14.44 1.71 -3.10
CA TRP A 49 15.27 2.32 -4.14
C TRP A 49 14.46 2.90 -5.30
N ILE A 50 13.28 2.35 -5.61
CA ILE A 50 12.49 2.80 -6.77
C ILE A 50 11.99 4.26 -6.59
N PRO A 51 11.39 4.65 -5.46
CA PRO A 51 11.01 6.05 -5.24
C PRO A 51 12.20 7.01 -5.26
N ALA A 52 13.36 6.62 -4.71
CA ALA A 52 14.56 7.45 -4.73
C ALA A 52 15.09 7.65 -6.16
N ILE A 53 15.12 6.57 -6.97
CA ILE A 53 15.48 6.63 -8.39
C ILE A 53 14.47 7.48 -9.16
N GLN A 54 13.18 7.43 -8.82
CA GLN A 54 12.16 8.29 -9.44
C GLN A 54 12.38 9.76 -9.13
N VAL A 55 12.71 10.13 -7.88
CA VAL A 55 13.06 11.53 -7.52
C VAL A 55 14.26 12.00 -8.34
N PHE A 56 15.29 11.17 -8.45
CA PHE A 56 16.46 11.45 -9.28
C PHE A 56 16.08 11.63 -10.75
N ALA A 57 15.28 10.73 -11.33
CA ALA A 57 14.83 10.81 -12.71
C ALA A 57 13.98 12.07 -12.97
N SER A 58 13.10 12.42 -12.03
CA SER A 58 12.28 13.64 -12.08
C SER A 58 13.14 14.91 -12.08
N PHE A 59 14.17 14.98 -11.24
CA PHE A 59 15.10 16.09 -11.25
C PHE A 59 15.83 16.21 -12.60
N ASN A 60 16.34 15.09 -13.11
CA ASN A 60 17.05 15.06 -14.40
C ASN A 60 16.15 15.49 -15.57
N LEU A 61 14.90 15.03 -15.61
CA LEU A 61 13.95 15.42 -16.66
C LEU A 61 13.63 16.92 -16.65
N LEU A 62 13.37 17.50 -15.48
CA LEU A 62 13.09 18.94 -15.38
C LEU A 62 14.33 19.77 -15.72
N LEU A 63 15.48 19.37 -15.21
CA LEU A 63 16.75 20.05 -15.49
C LEU A 63 17.13 19.94 -16.97
N SER A 64 16.95 18.77 -17.61
CA SER A 64 17.29 18.60 -19.02
C SER A 64 16.45 19.49 -19.92
N ILE A 65 15.14 19.62 -19.66
CA ILE A 65 14.26 20.50 -20.44
C ILE A 65 14.71 21.96 -20.30
N VAL A 66 15.04 22.42 -19.08
CA VAL A 66 15.55 23.78 -18.85
C VAL A 66 16.85 24.05 -19.60
N MET A 67 17.77 23.07 -19.59
CA MET A 67 19.09 23.20 -20.21
C MET A 67 19.06 23.07 -21.74
N ALA A 68 18.24 22.16 -22.28
CA ALA A 68 18.15 21.87 -23.71
C ALA A 68 17.37 22.95 -24.48
N LEU A 69 16.31 23.51 -23.88
CA LEU A 69 15.44 24.50 -24.54
C LEU A 69 15.88 25.96 -24.31
N ASN A 70 17.06 26.20 -23.71
CA ASN A 70 17.57 27.52 -23.38
C ASN A 70 16.57 28.38 -22.59
N ILE A 71 15.85 27.79 -21.63
CA ILE A 71 14.84 28.52 -20.82
C ILE A 71 15.51 29.64 -20.00
N LEU A 72 16.76 29.43 -19.59
CA LEU A 72 17.58 30.41 -18.89
C LEU A 72 18.72 30.92 -19.78
N GLU A 73 18.88 32.25 -19.80
CA GLU A 73 19.96 32.94 -20.47
C GLU A 73 21.26 32.82 -19.64
N PHE A 74 21.96 31.70 -19.79
CA PHE A 74 23.27 31.51 -19.15
C PHE A 74 24.41 31.90 -20.10
N ARG A 75 25.43 32.58 -19.57
CA ARG A 75 26.76 32.68 -20.21
C ARG A 75 27.47 31.33 -20.08
N LYS A 76 27.08 30.37 -20.91
CA LYS A 76 27.40 28.93 -20.76
C LYS A 76 28.91 28.65 -20.83
N ARG A 77 29.43 27.84 -19.89
CA ARG A 77 30.78 27.22 -19.93
C ARG A 77 30.71 25.91 -20.73
N TYR A 78 31.77 25.55 -21.48
CA TYR A 78 31.81 24.48 -22.51
C TYR A 78 31.03 23.17 -22.21
N TRP A 79 31.04 22.63 -20.99
CA TRP A 79 30.29 21.39 -20.66
C TRP A 79 28.76 21.58 -20.59
N TRP A 80 28.29 22.77 -20.21
CA TRP A 80 26.87 23.10 -20.13
C TRP A 80 26.25 23.46 -21.49
N GLN A 81 27.04 23.41 -22.57
CA GLN A 81 26.62 23.70 -23.94
C GLN A 81 26.27 22.45 -24.75
N SER A 82 26.60 21.24 -24.28
CA SER A 82 26.39 20.04 -25.09
C SER A 82 24.90 19.67 -25.16
N CYS A 83 24.28 19.93 -26.32
CA CYS A 83 22.94 19.46 -26.64
C CYS A 83 22.80 17.95 -26.48
N TYR A 84 23.84 17.17 -26.81
CA TYR A 84 23.82 15.72 -26.67
C TYR A 84 23.71 15.26 -25.22
N ILE A 85 24.40 15.92 -24.30
CA ILE A 85 24.30 15.56 -22.88
C ILE A 85 22.88 15.80 -22.40
N TRP A 86 22.34 17.00 -22.61
CA TRP A 86 21.05 17.38 -22.03
C TRP A 86 19.85 16.79 -22.78
N ALA A 87 19.75 16.99 -24.09
CA ALA A 87 18.60 16.57 -24.89
C ALA A 87 18.59 15.06 -25.22
N VAL A 88 19.74 14.38 -25.18
CA VAL A 88 19.81 12.95 -25.51
C VAL A 88 20.00 12.09 -24.27
N TRP A 89 21.05 12.32 -23.48
CA TRP A 89 21.40 11.44 -22.35
C TRP A 89 20.65 11.76 -21.06
N VAL A 90 20.47 13.04 -20.72
CA VAL A 90 19.79 13.41 -19.48
C VAL A 90 18.28 13.37 -19.68
N GLU A 91 17.76 13.92 -20.77
CA GLU A 91 16.31 13.91 -21.05
C GLU A 91 15.77 12.51 -21.32
N GLY A 92 16.45 11.74 -22.18
CA GLY A 92 16.02 10.41 -22.59
C GLY A 92 16.19 9.36 -21.49
N PRO A 93 17.35 8.68 -21.40
CA PRO A 93 17.53 7.56 -20.50
C PRO A 93 17.47 7.96 -19.03
N LEU A 94 18.14 9.04 -18.60
CA LEU A 94 18.18 9.40 -17.16
C LEU A 94 16.93 10.13 -16.65
N GLY A 95 16.18 10.77 -17.55
CA GLY A 95 14.98 11.53 -17.25
C GLY A 95 13.73 10.72 -17.53
N PHE A 96 13.13 10.94 -18.71
CA PHE A 96 11.85 10.36 -19.11
C PHE A 96 11.87 8.83 -19.09
N GLY A 97 12.90 8.23 -19.69
CA GLY A 97 13.09 6.79 -19.79
C GLY A 97 13.19 6.13 -18.43
N LEU A 98 14.06 6.62 -17.53
CA LEU A 98 14.19 6.10 -16.17
C LEU A 98 12.90 6.29 -15.37
N LEU A 99 12.24 7.45 -15.50
CA LEU A 99 10.99 7.77 -14.81
C LEU A 99 9.87 6.79 -15.21
N LEU A 100 9.63 6.60 -16.52
CA LEU A 100 8.62 5.66 -17.01
C LEU A 100 9.03 4.21 -16.77
N SER A 101 10.31 3.86 -16.89
CA SER A 101 10.79 2.49 -16.60
C SER A 101 10.50 2.11 -15.15
N CYS A 102 10.76 3.00 -14.20
CA CYS A 102 10.39 2.78 -12.80
C CYS A 102 8.89 2.55 -12.63
N ARG A 103 8.05 3.26 -13.40
CA ARG A 103 6.59 3.09 -13.38
C ARG A 103 6.13 1.78 -13.97
N ILE A 104 6.68 1.39 -15.12
CA ILE A 104 6.38 0.12 -15.75
C ILE A 104 6.78 -1.02 -14.80
N VAL A 105 7.94 -0.94 -14.14
CA VAL A 105 8.34 -1.92 -13.11
C VAL A 105 7.31 -1.99 -11.98
N GLN A 106 6.88 -0.85 -11.44
CA GLN A 106 5.85 -0.80 -10.41
C GLN A 106 4.53 -1.40 -10.90
N ALA A 107 4.03 -0.98 -12.07
CA ALA A 107 2.79 -1.48 -12.66
C ALA A 107 2.86 -2.99 -12.94
N CYS A 108 3.99 -3.49 -13.44
CA CYS A 108 4.24 -4.92 -13.60
C CYS A 108 4.18 -5.66 -12.26
N GLN A 109 4.79 -5.12 -11.20
CA GLN A 109 4.70 -5.74 -9.87
C GLN A 109 3.26 -5.81 -9.37
N LEU A 110 2.51 -4.71 -9.49
CA LEU A 110 1.09 -4.69 -9.14
C LEU A 110 0.29 -5.69 -9.99
N TYR A 111 0.53 -5.76 -11.30
CA TYR A 111 -0.14 -6.70 -12.20
C TYR A 111 0.12 -8.16 -11.78
N TYR A 112 1.37 -8.52 -11.45
CA TYR A 112 1.67 -9.88 -11.01
C TYR A 112 0.99 -10.23 -9.68
N ILE A 113 0.99 -9.29 -8.74
CA ILE A 113 0.39 -9.47 -7.41
C ILE A 113 -1.14 -9.57 -7.52
N PHE A 114 -1.79 -8.65 -8.23
CA PHE A 114 -3.24 -8.54 -8.23
C PHE A 114 -3.93 -9.33 -9.35
N VAL A 115 -3.36 -9.36 -10.56
CA VAL A 115 -3.95 -10.08 -11.70
C VAL A 115 -3.47 -11.53 -11.72
N LYS A 116 -2.15 -11.76 -11.68
CA LYS A 116 -1.60 -13.12 -11.72
C LYS A 116 -1.55 -13.82 -10.36
N ARG A 117 -1.86 -13.12 -9.26
CA ARG A 117 -1.90 -13.67 -7.88
C ARG A 117 -0.58 -14.35 -7.48
N ARG A 118 0.55 -13.88 -8.00
CA ARG A 118 1.89 -14.46 -7.79
C ARG A 118 2.90 -13.37 -7.51
N LEU A 119 3.99 -13.73 -6.84
CA LEU A 119 5.13 -12.81 -6.72
C LEU A 119 5.72 -12.53 -8.11
N PRO A 120 6.20 -11.30 -8.36
CA PRO A 120 6.85 -10.98 -9.62
C PRO A 120 8.06 -11.89 -9.80
N THR A 121 8.10 -12.63 -10.91
CA THR A 121 9.13 -13.63 -11.21
C THR A 121 10.53 -13.03 -11.32
N ILE A 122 10.62 -11.74 -11.69
CA ILE A 122 11.87 -11.01 -11.86
C ILE A 122 11.95 -9.93 -10.78
N ARG A 123 13.08 -9.90 -10.07
CA ARG A 123 13.37 -8.87 -9.06
C ARG A 123 13.49 -7.50 -9.72
N SER A 124 13.01 -6.45 -9.05
CA SER A 124 12.97 -5.08 -9.59
C SER A 124 14.33 -4.56 -10.05
N TYR A 125 15.41 -4.89 -9.35
CA TYR A 125 16.76 -4.43 -9.70
C TYR A 125 17.31 -5.09 -10.97
N ILE A 126 16.71 -6.18 -11.46
CA ILE A 126 17.04 -6.81 -12.74
C ILE A 126 16.12 -6.28 -13.84
N LEU A 127 14.83 -6.13 -13.52
CA LEU A 127 13.83 -5.68 -14.48
C LEU A 127 14.04 -4.22 -14.92
N LEU A 128 14.45 -3.34 -14.00
CA LEU A 128 14.64 -1.92 -14.31
C LEU A 128 15.77 -1.67 -15.33
N PRO A 129 17.00 -2.22 -15.17
CA PRO A 129 18.05 -2.11 -16.19
C PRO A 129 17.67 -2.75 -17.54
N LEU A 130 16.86 -3.81 -17.53
CA LEU A 130 16.39 -4.42 -18.77
C LEU A 130 15.45 -3.49 -19.54
N ILE A 131 14.51 -2.86 -18.82
CA ILE A 131 13.54 -1.94 -19.44
C ILE A 131 14.23 -0.67 -19.91
N ILE A 132 15.25 -0.14 -19.25
CA ILE A 132 15.93 1.10 -19.69
C ILE A 132 16.87 0.90 -20.90
N LEU A 133 17.26 -0.34 -21.20
CA LEU A 133 18.26 -0.65 -22.22
C LEU A 133 17.94 -0.08 -23.63
N PRO A 134 16.70 -0.13 -24.13
CA PRO A 134 16.33 0.50 -25.40
C PRO A 134 16.60 2.01 -25.44
N TRP A 135 16.42 2.73 -24.31
CA TRP A 135 16.76 4.15 -24.21
C TRP A 135 18.26 4.41 -24.31
N ILE A 136 19.05 3.59 -23.63
CA ILE A 136 20.52 3.70 -23.66
C ILE A 136 21.03 3.42 -25.08
N ALA A 137 20.54 2.35 -25.71
CA ALA A 137 20.91 1.98 -27.07
C ALA A 137 20.51 3.07 -28.08
N GLY A 138 19.28 3.59 -28.00
CA GLY A 138 18.81 4.68 -28.85
C GLY A 138 19.64 5.95 -28.68
N SER A 139 19.97 6.31 -27.44
CA SER A 139 20.79 7.48 -27.12
C SER A 139 22.21 7.36 -27.67
N ALA A 140 22.83 6.19 -27.53
CA ALA A 140 24.14 5.90 -28.09
C ALA A 140 24.12 6.03 -29.63
N PHE A 141 23.10 5.48 -30.28
CA PHE A 141 22.96 5.55 -31.74
C PHE A 141 22.80 7.00 -32.25
N ILE A 142 21.93 7.79 -31.60
CA ILE A 142 21.76 9.21 -31.91
C ILE A 142 23.06 9.98 -31.71
N HIS A 143 23.77 9.72 -30.60
CA HIS A 143 25.04 10.38 -30.32
C HIS A 143 26.12 10.01 -31.34
N MET A 144 26.16 8.77 -31.84
CA MET A 144 27.08 8.36 -32.91
C MET A 144 26.77 9.06 -34.24
N LYS A 145 25.49 9.22 -34.56
CA LYS A 145 25.04 9.79 -35.84
C LYS A 145 25.03 11.32 -35.87
N LYS A 146 25.10 11.93 -34.68
CA LYS A 146 25.17 13.38 -34.46
C LYS A 146 24.16 14.20 -35.30
N PRO A 147 22.84 14.03 -35.08
CA PRO A 147 21.83 14.75 -35.87
C PRO A 147 21.39 16.11 -35.30
N LEU A 148 21.90 16.57 -34.15
CA LEU A 148 21.43 17.79 -33.49
C LEU A 148 22.10 19.03 -34.07
N ASN A 149 21.31 20.07 -34.28
CA ASN A 149 21.78 21.44 -34.56
C ASN A 149 22.24 22.17 -33.27
N ASP A 150 22.84 23.35 -33.40
CA ASP A 150 23.27 24.25 -32.32
C ASP A 150 22.10 24.71 -31.41
N ARG A 151 20.87 24.60 -31.89
CA ARG A 151 19.63 24.83 -31.14
C ARG A 151 19.06 23.57 -30.47
N CYS A 152 19.80 22.46 -30.51
CA CYS A 152 19.43 21.15 -29.99
C CYS A 152 18.24 20.45 -30.69
N HIS A 153 17.87 20.87 -31.90
CA HIS A 153 16.86 20.20 -32.73
C HIS A 153 17.49 19.05 -33.54
N MET A 154 16.85 17.87 -33.51
CA MET A 154 17.21 16.62 -34.21
C MET A 154 16.61 16.51 -35.63
N GLY A 155 15.62 17.35 -35.98
CA GLY A 155 14.98 17.34 -37.30
C GLY A 155 14.04 16.15 -37.55
N THR A 156 13.20 16.26 -38.59
CA THR A 156 12.04 15.37 -38.80
C THR A 156 12.38 13.90 -39.05
N GLN A 157 13.55 13.57 -39.59
CA GLN A 157 13.92 12.17 -39.82
C GLN A 157 14.23 11.42 -38.52
N TRP A 158 14.82 12.11 -37.53
CA TRP A 158 15.22 11.54 -36.25
C TRP A 158 14.13 11.67 -35.18
N ILE A 159 13.20 12.62 -35.34
CA ILE A 159 12.07 12.77 -34.41
C ILE A 159 11.14 11.54 -34.43
N ILE A 160 10.91 10.93 -35.59
CA ILE A 160 9.99 9.80 -35.77
C ILE A 160 10.39 8.61 -34.86
N PRO A 161 11.62 8.05 -34.96
CA PRO A 161 12.01 6.93 -34.10
C PRO A 161 12.04 7.29 -32.61
N VAL A 162 12.39 8.52 -32.26
CA VAL A 162 12.37 9.00 -30.86
C VAL A 162 10.94 9.04 -30.32
N ILE A 163 9.99 9.56 -31.09
CA ILE A 163 8.58 9.58 -30.71
C ILE A 163 8.02 8.16 -30.62
N CYS A 164 8.35 7.28 -31.57
CA CYS A 164 7.96 5.87 -31.51
C CYS A 164 8.44 5.20 -30.22
N LEU A 165 9.65 5.51 -29.75
CA LEU A 165 10.15 5.00 -28.48
C LEU A 165 9.37 5.56 -27.28
N HIS A 166 9.11 6.87 -27.25
CA HIS A 166 8.28 7.49 -26.20
C HIS A 166 6.87 6.87 -26.16
N THR A 167 6.19 6.78 -27.31
CA THR A 167 4.83 6.24 -27.41
C THR A 167 4.76 4.78 -27.02
N LEU A 168 5.77 3.96 -27.36
CA LEU A 168 5.85 2.56 -26.94
C LEU A 168 5.87 2.42 -25.41
N TYR A 169 6.66 3.24 -24.71
CA TYR A 169 6.72 3.19 -23.24
C TYR A 169 5.41 3.64 -22.60
N VAL A 170 4.78 4.66 -23.17
CA VAL A 170 3.48 5.16 -22.72
C VAL A 170 2.40 4.11 -22.94
N ALA A 171 2.34 3.51 -24.13
CA ALA A 171 1.40 2.43 -24.44
C ALA A 171 1.60 1.22 -23.52
N THR A 172 2.84 0.86 -23.22
CA THR A 172 3.17 -0.21 -22.28
C THR A 172 2.65 0.11 -20.87
N LEU A 173 2.90 1.32 -20.39
CA LEU A 173 2.40 1.78 -19.09
C LEU A 173 0.86 1.77 -19.05
N VAL A 174 0.20 2.31 -20.06
CA VAL A 174 -1.26 2.32 -20.19
C VAL A 174 -1.81 0.90 -20.25
N GLY A 175 -1.16 -0.02 -20.98
CA GLY A 175 -1.57 -1.42 -21.09
C GLY A 175 -1.53 -2.16 -19.76
N PHE A 176 -0.41 -2.06 -19.00
CA PHE A 176 -0.34 -2.67 -17.67
C PHE A 176 -1.32 -2.04 -16.70
N THR A 177 -1.49 -0.73 -16.77
CA THR A 177 -2.41 0.00 -15.89
C THR A 177 -3.87 -0.32 -16.20
N GLY A 178 -4.23 -0.42 -17.48
CA GLY A 178 -5.56 -0.84 -17.94
C GLY A 178 -5.86 -2.29 -17.58
N ALA A 179 -4.86 -3.19 -17.63
CA ALA A 179 -5.03 -4.57 -17.18
C ALA A 179 -5.34 -4.68 -15.67
N ILE A 180 -4.97 -3.66 -14.89
CA ILE A 180 -5.27 -3.57 -13.45
C ILE A 180 -6.67 -2.95 -13.21
N HIS A 181 -7.31 -2.35 -14.22
CA HIS A 181 -8.59 -1.63 -14.10
C HIS A 181 -9.71 -2.48 -13.48
N HIS A 182 -9.79 -3.75 -13.84
CA HIS A 182 -10.92 -4.61 -13.47
C HIS A 182 -10.86 -5.14 -12.03
N ILE A 183 -9.81 -4.82 -11.28
CA ILE A 183 -9.71 -5.25 -9.90
C ILE A 183 -10.51 -4.26 -9.06
N GLU A 184 -11.67 -4.70 -8.55
CA GLU A 184 -12.45 -3.97 -7.56
C GLU A 184 -11.66 -3.86 -6.25
N PHE A 185 -10.88 -2.79 -6.12
CA PHE A 185 -10.28 -2.43 -4.85
C PHE A 185 -11.35 -1.82 -3.95
N ARG A 186 -11.61 -2.47 -2.82
CA ARG A 186 -12.68 -2.15 -1.86
C ARG A 186 -12.50 -0.83 -1.08
N PHE A 187 -11.54 0.02 -1.44
CA PHE A 187 -11.15 1.23 -0.69
C PHE A 187 -11.07 2.48 -1.57
N HIS A 188 -11.28 3.67 -0.96
CA HIS A 188 -11.20 4.99 -1.62
C HIS A 188 -9.83 5.28 -2.26
N GLU A 189 -8.82 4.48 -1.95
CA GLU A 189 -7.47 4.49 -2.53
C GLU A 189 -7.45 4.22 -4.05
N LEU A 190 -8.44 3.48 -4.57
CA LEU A 190 -8.58 3.21 -6.01
C LEU A 190 -8.85 4.49 -6.81
N LYS A 191 -9.67 5.39 -6.26
CA LYS A 191 -10.07 6.64 -6.91
C LYS A 191 -8.85 7.56 -7.07
N ASP A 192 -8.03 7.65 -6.04
CA ASP A 192 -6.80 8.45 -6.05
C ASP A 192 -5.76 7.89 -7.01
N LEU A 193 -5.61 6.55 -7.04
CA LEU A 193 -4.73 5.87 -7.99
C LEU A 193 -5.17 6.12 -9.44
N TRP A 194 -6.47 5.95 -9.73
CA TRP A 194 -7.06 6.18 -11.04
C TRP A 194 -6.96 7.63 -11.49
N GLN A 195 -7.23 8.58 -10.59
CA GLN A 195 -7.11 10.00 -10.89
C GLN A 195 -5.66 10.34 -11.25
N GLY A 196 -4.69 9.79 -10.51
CA GLY A 196 -3.27 9.99 -10.82
C GLY A 196 -2.87 9.35 -12.17
N ILE A 197 -3.36 8.16 -12.49
CA ILE A 197 -3.16 7.51 -13.78
C ILE A 197 -3.72 8.36 -14.92
N PHE A 198 -4.97 8.80 -14.80
CA PHE A 198 -5.65 9.60 -15.82
C PHE A 198 -4.94 10.93 -16.06
N VAL A 199 -4.60 11.65 -14.98
CA VAL A 199 -3.84 12.91 -15.05
C VAL A 199 -2.47 12.69 -15.69
N SER A 200 -1.77 11.61 -15.33
CA SER A 200 -0.47 11.30 -15.92
C SER A 200 -0.56 10.97 -17.42
N SER A 201 -1.54 10.17 -17.84
CA SER A 201 -1.75 9.80 -19.24
C SER A 201 -2.07 11.03 -20.10
N SER A 202 -2.99 11.89 -19.64
CA SER A 202 -3.30 13.16 -20.32
C SER A 202 -2.08 14.08 -20.38
N SER A 203 -1.32 14.21 -19.29
CA SER A 203 -0.13 15.05 -19.24
C SER A 203 0.95 14.58 -20.23
N ILE A 204 1.13 13.28 -20.41
CA ILE A 204 2.08 12.74 -21.39
C ILE A 204 1.60 13.01 -22.82
N GLY A 205 0.31 12.86 -23.10
CA GLY A 205 -0.25 13.16 -24.41
C GLY A 205 0.01 14.62 -24.81
N ILE A 206 -0.25 15.57 -23.90
CA ILE A 206 0.03 17.00 -24.12
C ILE A 206 1.54 17.23 -24.28
N TRP A 207 2.38 16.59 -23.46
CA TRP A 207 3.84 16.72 -23.55
C TRP A 207 4.38 16.27 -24.91
N VAL A 208 3.91 15.12 -25.44
CA VAL A 208 4.33 14.61 -26.77
C VAL A 208 3.92 15.57 -27.89
N VAL A 209 2.69 16.12 -27.83
CA VAL A 209 2.23 17.10 -28.82
C VAL A 209 3.06 18.38 -28.75
N ALA A 210 3.35 18.88 -27.54
CA ALA A 210 4.20 20.05 -27.35
C ALA A 210 5.63 19.81 -27.83
N TYR A 211 6.18 18.61 -27.63
CA TYR A 211 7.50 18.20 -28.13
C TYR A 211 7.56 18.23 -29.66
N ILE A 212 6.56 17.63 -30.32
CA ILE A 212 6.45 17.62 -31.78
C ILE A 212 6.34 19.06 -32.32
N LEU A 213 5.50 19.89 -31.70
CA LEU A 213 5.32 21.29 -32.12
C LEU A 213 6.61 22.09 -31.96
N ASN A 214 7.33 21.89 -30.86
CA ASN A 214 8.61 22.55 -30.59
C ASN A 214 9.68 22.18 -31.64
N GLU A 215 9.64 20.94 -32.13
CA GLU A 215 10.67 20.40 -33.01
C GLU A 215 10.40 20.68 -34.50
N ILE A 216 9.12 20.71 -34.92
CA ILE A 216 8.75 20.91 -36.34
C ILE A 216 8.68 22.39 -36.71
N HIS A 217 8.30 23.28 -35.80
CA HIS A 217 8.03 24.69 -36.10
C HIS A 217 9.02 25.62 -35.41
N ASP A 218 10.32 25.43 -35.64
CA ASP A 218 11.37 26.28 -35.09
C ASP A 218 11.39 27.70 -35.71
N ASP A 219 10.80 27.86 -36.90
CA ASP A 219 10.68 29.14 -37.60
C ASP A 219 9.70 30.12 -36.94
N ASN A 220 8.71 29.61 -36.19
CA ASN A 220 7.67 30.45 -35.60
C ASN A 220 7.91 30.71 -34.12
N GLY A 221 8.57 31.83 -33.81
CA GLY A 221 8.96 32.17 -32.43
C GLY A 221 7.82 32.20 -31.41
N ARG A 222 6.57 32.52 -31.79
CA ARG A 222 5.43 32.44 -30.86
C ARG A 222 5.09 31.01 -30.48
N LEU A 223 5.08 30.12 -31.46
CA LEU A 223 4.75 28.71 -31.25
C LEU A 223 5.85 28.04 -30.44
N GLN A 224 7.11 28.40 -30.69
CA GLN A 224 8.27 27.93 -29.94
C GLN A 224 8.23 28.34 -28.46
N VAL A 225 7.87 29.58 -28.15
CA VAL A 225 7.72 30.03 -26.75
C VAL A 225 6.58 29.28 -26.04
N VAL A 226 5.45 29.08 -26.74
CA VAL A 226 4.32 28.32 -26.18
C VAL A 226 4.66 26.85 -25.97
N SER A 227 5.35 26.21 -26.92
CA SER A 227 5.72 24.80 -26.82
C SER A 227 6.73 24.56 -25.71
N ARG A 228 7.75 25.43 -25.55
CA ARG A 228 8.71 25.35 -24.43
C ARG A 228 8.02 25.49 -23.07
N PHE A 229 7.10 26.46 -22.95
CA PHE A 229 6.29 26.64 -21.76
C PHE A 229 5.48 25.37 -21.43
N LEU A 230 4.75 24.84 -22.42
CA LEU A 230 3.93 23.65 -22.25
C LEU A 230 4.77 22.42 -21.89
N LEU A 231 5.94 22.23 -22.51
CA LEU A 231 6.86 21.13 -22.22
C LEU A 231 7.28 21.11 -20.75
N LEU A 232 7.73 22.25 -20.21
CA LEU A 232 8.19 22.31 -18.82
C LEU A 232 7.04 22.20 -17.82
N VAL A 233 5.89 22.83 -18.08
CA VAL A 233 4.72 22.75 -17.21
C VAL A 233 4.14 21.34 -17.18
N THR A 234 3.95 20.71 -18.34
CA THR A 234 3.43 19.33 -18.40
C THR A 234 4.42 18.32 -17.83
N ALA A 235 5.74 18.50 -18.01
CA ALA A 235 6.73 17.67 -17.31
C ALA A 235 6.65 17.83 -15.79
N SER A 236 6.40 19.05 -15.30
CA SER A 236 6.25 19.33 -13.86
C SER A 236 4.99 18.66 -13.28
N VAL A 237 3.87 18.74 -13.99
CA VAL A 237 2.62 18.03 -13.64
C VAL A 237 2.84 16.52 -13.68
N LEU A 238 3.51 16.00 -14.71
CA LEU A 238 3.80 14.58 -14.87
C LEU A 238 4.62 14.03 -13.68
N VAL A 239 5.67 14.76 -13.29
CA VAL A 239 6.53 14.41 -12.15
C VAL A 239 5.73 14.32 -10.85
N LEU A 240 4.86 15.31 -10.59
CA LEU A 240 3.99 15.31 -9.41
C LEU A 240 2.94 14.20 -9.44
N ALA A 241 2.29 13.99 -10.59
CA ALA A 241 1.26 12.97 -10.77
C ALA A 241 1.83 11.57 -10.58
N PHE A 242 2.95 11.28 -11.23
CA PHE A 242 3.67 10.03 -11.03
C PHE A 242 4.05 9.85 -9.57
N PHE A 243 4.73 10.82 -8.94
CA PHE A 243 5.10 10.68 -7.53
C PHE A 243 3.89 10.40 -6.62
N SER A 244 2.76 11.08 -6.86
CA SER A 244 1.51 10.87 -6.14
C SER A 244 0.96 9.45 -6.31
N VAL A 245 1.06 8.87 -7.51
CA VAL A 245 0.69 7.48 -7.82
C VAL A 245 1.69 6.46 -7.25
N SER A 246 2.99 6.79 -7.07
CA SER A 246 3.92 5.86 -6.37
C SER A 246 3.70 5.89 -4.87
N SER A 247 3.26 7.03 -4.36
CA SER A 247 3.04 7.30 -2.95
C SER A 247 1.66 6.87 -2.49
N SER A 248 0.78 6.36 -3.36
CA SER A 248 -0.52 5.78 -3.00
C SER A 248 -0.34 4.42 -2.32
N GLN A 249 0.37 4.46 -1.19
CA GLN A 249 0.04 3.79 0.04
C GLN A 249 0.00 2.26 0.16
N PRO A 250 0.55 1.34 -0.66
CA PRO A 250 0.78 0.01 -0.12
C PRO A 250 1.75 0.11 1.08
N LEU A 251 2.74 1.01 1.01
CA LEU A 251 3.74 1.25 2.06
C LEU A 251 3.22 2.07 3.25
N VAL A 252 2.36 3.06 3.02
CA VAL A 252 1.82 3.92 4.08
C VAL A 252 0.65 3.26 4.78
N SER A 253 -0.16 2.46 4.09
CA SER A 253 -1.14 1.59 4.73
C SER A 253 -0.41 0.50 5.51
N LEU A 254 0.64 -0.15 4.97
CA LEU A 254 1.53 -1.06 5.71
C LEU A 254 2.16 -0.41 6.95
N MET A 255 2.63 0.84 6.85
CA MET A 255 3.25 1.55 7.97
C MET A 255 2.24 2.15 8.95
N SER A 256 1.03 2.50 8.51
CA SER A 256 -0.05 2.94 9.40
C SER A 256 -0.72 1.76 10.08
N LEU A 257 -0.83 0.61 9.40
CA LEU A 257 -1.10 -0.68 10.00
C LEU A 257 -0.03 -0.97 11.05
N ARG A 258 1.26 -0.83 10.74
CA ARG A 258 2.36 -1.03 11.70
C ARG A 258 2.36 -0.09 12.91
N LYS A 259 1.96 1.17 12.73
CA LYS A 259 1.92 2.16 13.81
C LYS A 259 0.62 2.10 14.62
N LYS A 260 -0.49 1.68 14.00
CA LYS A 260 -1.75 1.36 14.69
C LYS A 260 -1.71 -0.04 15.33
N GLU A 261 -0.89 -0.95 14.82
CA GLU A 261 -0.58 -2.30 15.35
C GLU A 261 0.16 -2.24 16.68
N HIS A 262 0.94 -1.20 16.93
CA HIS A 262 1.63 -1.05 18.22
C HIS A 262 0.74 -0.51 19.33
N GLN A 263 -0.46 0.00 19.01
CA GLN A 263 -1.33 0.56 20.04
C GLN A 263 -2.74 -0.06 20.10
N ASP A 264 -3.39 -0.48 19.01
CA ASP A 264 -4.76 -1.04 19.12
C ASP A 264 -5.16 -1.88 17.89
N LEU A 265 -4.60 -3.09 17.71
CA LEU A 265 -5.28 -4.08 16.86
C LEU A 265 -5.05 -5.52 17.32
N GLU A 266 -6.07 -6.08 17.95
CA GLU A 266 -6.31 -7.52 17.96
C GLU A 266 -6.33 -8.01 16.50
N THR A 267 -5.25 -8.69 16.10
CA THR A 267 -5.05 -9.57 14.93
C THR A 267 -5.29 -8.98 13.51
N MET A 268 -4.37 -9.26 12.58
CA MET A 268 -4.48 -8.84 11.17
C MET A 268 -5.74 -9.37 10.47
N GLY A 269 -6.36 -10.44 10.99
CA GLY A 269 -7.67 -10.90 10.53
C GLY A 269 -8.76 -9.84 10.67
N ARG A 270 -8.76 -9.06 11.76
CA ARG A 270 -9.72 -7.96 11.94
C ARG A 270 -9.44 -6.79 10.99
N ALA A 271 -8.17 -6.49 10.70
CA ALA A 271 -7.80 -5.46 9.72
C ALA A 271 -8.34 -5.77 8.31
N LEU A 272 -8.37 -7.06 7.96
CA LEU A 272 -8.89 -7.53 6.69
C LEU A 272 -10.42 -7.61 6.65
N GLY A 273 -11.10 -7.28 7.75
CA GLY A 273 -12.55 -7.38 7.89
C GLY A 273 -13.03 -8.82 7.91
N ILE A 274 -12.21 -9.76 8.39
CA ILE A 274 -12.66 -11.12 8.69
C ILE A 274 -13.59 -10.98 9.89
N PRO A 275 -14.89 -11.34 9.76
CA PRO A 275 -15.78 -11.26 10.90
C PRO A 275 -15.26 -12.20 11.99
N ASP A 276 -15.05 -11.66 13.20
CA ASP A 276 -15.02 -12.49 14.39
C ASP A 276 -16.32 -13.29 14.34
N SER A 277 -16.25 -14.62 14.23
CA SER A 277 -17.43 -15.51 14.21
C SER A 277 -18.22 -15.48 15.53
N GLY A 278 -18.03 -14.45 16.36
CA GLY A 278 -18.57 -14.29 17.70
C GLY A 278 -20.03 -13.84 17.76
N LEU A 279 -20.67 -13.47 16.65
CA LEU A 279 -22.08 -13.05 16.69
C LEU A 279 -23.08 -14.09 16.16
N LEU A 280 -22.62 -15.20 15.57
CA LEU A 280 -23.50 -16.25 15.00
C LEU A 280 -23.18 -17.67 15.48
N LEU A 281 -22.27 -17.86 16.44
CA LEU A 281 -22.08 -19.15 17.13
C LEU A 281 -22.60 -19.06 18.57
N LEU A 282 -23.86 -18.64 18.68
CA LEU A 282 -24.71 -19.02 19.79
C LEU A 282 -24.76 -20.56 19.75
N ARG A 283 -24.21 -21.22 20.79
CA ARG A 283 -24.36 -22.67 21.06
C ARG A 283 -23.45 -23.62 20.28
N ALA A 284 -22.14 -23.59 20.54
CA ALA A 284 -21.38 -24.85 20.58
C ALA A 284 -21.55 -25.44 22.00
N PRO A 285 -21.95 -26.71 22.16
CA PRO A 285 -22.04 -27.33 23.48
C PRO A 285 -20.67 -27.27 24.15
N ASP A 286 -20.63 -26.83 25.41
CA ASP A 286 -19.41 -26.83 26.23
C ASP A 286 -18.92 -28.29 26.35
N SER A 287 -18.05 -28.71 25.43
CA SER A 287 -17.41 -30.02 25.49
C SER A 287 -16.44 -30.02 26.67
N ILE A 288 -16.64 -30.92 27.62
CA ILE A 288 -15.67 -31.22 28.67
C ILE A 288 -14.34 -31.52 27.98
N ILE A 289 -13.33 -30.67 28.22
CA ILE A 289 -12.01 -30.83 27.61
C ILE A 289 -11.30 -32.00 28.29
N GLU A 290 -11.15 -33.09 27.55
CA GLU A 290 -10.36 -34.24 27.98
C GLU A 290 -8.87 -34.00 27.70
N PRO A 291 -7.97 -34.05 28.71
CA PRO A 291 -6.53 -33.84 28.54
C PRO A 291 -5.84 -34.82 27.59
N ASN A 292 -6.50 -35.95 27.29
CA ASN A 292 -5.98 -37.00 26.40
C ASN A 292 -6.31 -36.74 24.92
N GLU A 293 -7.09 -35.71 24.61
CA GLU A 293 -7.34 -35.31 23.22
C GLU A 293 -6.08 -34.70 22.58
N PRO A 294 -5.89 -34.88 21.27
CA PRO A 294 -4.74 -34.31 20.59
C PRO A 294 -4.83 -32.77 20.59
N LEU A 295 -3.68 -32.11 20.78
CA LEU A 295 -3.62 -30.66 20.99
C LEU A 295 -4.23 -29.84 19.84
N ASP A 296 -4.14 -30.33 18.61
CA ASP A 296 -4.72 -29.70 17.43
C ASP A 296 -6.25 -29.55 17.55
N LYS A 297 -6.94 -30.57 18.09
CA LYS A 297 -8.38 -30.54 18.35
C LYS A 297 -8.72 -29.58 19.48
N LEU A 298 -7.93 -29.59 20.56
CA LEU A 298 -8.12 -28.70 21.71
C LEU A 298 -7.95 -27.22 21.35
N LEU A 299 -6.96 -26.92 20.51
CA LEU A 299 -6.69 -25.56 20.04
C LEU A 299 -7.80 -24.98 19.16
N LEU A 300 -8.71 -25.79 18.60
CA LEU A 300 -9.90 -25.27 17.91
C LEU A 300 -10.85 -24.55 18.88
N ASN A 301 -10.91 -24.99 20.14
CA ASN A 301 -11.71 -24.34 21.17
C ASN A 301 -11.08 -22.99 21.54
N ARG A 302 -11.79 -21.89 21.23
CA ARG A 302 -11.31 -20.53 21.44
C ARG A 302 -10.92 -20.26 22.90
N ARG A 303 -11.71 -20.75 23.88
CA ARG A 303 -11.43 -20.49 25.30
C ARG A 303 -10.18 -21.24 25.76
N PHE A 304 -10.07 -22.52 25.38
CA PHE A 304 -8.85 -23.30 25.65
C PHE A 304 -7.64 -22.61 25.02
N ARG A 305 -7.72 -22.23 23.74
CA ARG A 305 -6.63 -21.57 23.02
C ARG A 305 -6.20 -20.27 23.69
N GLN A 306 -7.14 -19.45 24.18
CA GLN A 306 -6.82 -18.21 24.90
C GLN A 306 -6.10 -18.48 26.23
N SER A 307 -6.55 -19.47 27.00
CA SER A 307 -5.87 -19.89 28.23
C SER A 307 -4.47 -20.44 27.95
N PHE A 308 -4.35 -21.31 26.95
CA PHE A 308 -3.08 -21.90 26.51
C PHE A 308 -2.11 -20.84 25.98
N MET A 309 -2.60 -19.85 25.24
CA MET A 309 -1.81 -18.71 24.76
C MET A 309 -1.30 -17.84 25.92
N ALA A 310 -2.13 -17.59 26.94
CA ALA A 310 -1.71 -16.84 28.13
C ALA A 310 -0.59 -17.57 28.89
N PHE A 311 -0.69 -18.90 29.00
CA PHE A 311 0.38 -19.73 29.55
C PHE A 311 1.65 -19.71 28.68
N ALA A 312 1.53 -19.91 27.37
CA ALA A 312 2.69 -19.91 26.48
C ALA A 312 3.43 -18.56 26.51
N ASN A 313 2.69 -17.45 26.60
CA ASN A 313 3.27 -16.12 26.78
C ASN A 313 4.02 -15.98 28.12
N SER A 314 3.52 -16.56 29.22
CA SER A 314 4.22 -16.53 30.50
C SER A 314 5.50 -17.38 30.50
N CYS A 315 5.55 -18.40 29.65
CA CYS A 315 6.76 -19.19 29.37
C CYS A 315 7.70 -18.58 28.31
N LEU A 316 7.41 -17.38 27.78
CA LEU A 316 8.15 -16.75 26.67
C LEU A 316 8.22 -17.62 25.39
N ALA A 317 7.24 -18.52 25.21
CA ALA A 317 7.11 -19.43 24.07
C ALA A 317 5.77 -19.23 23.33
N GLY A 318 5.23 -18.01 23.43
CA GLY A 318 3.91 -17.65 22.89
C GLY A 318 3.86 -17.64 21.37
N GLU A 319 5.01 -17.49 20.69
CA GLU A 319 5.12 -17.37 19.25
C GLU A 319 4.47 -18.53 18.49
N SER A 320 4.57 -19.74 19.03
CA SER A 320 3.99 -20.95 18.45
C SER A 320 2.45 -20.91 18.45
N VAL A 321 1.84 -20.39 19.53
CA VAL A 321 0.38 -20.31 19.67
C VAL A 321 -0.19 -19.13 18.88
N HIS A 322 0.52 -18.00 18.84
CA HIS A 322 0.15 -16.85 18.01
C HIS A 322 0.22 -17.18 16.51
N PHE A 323 1.27 -17.89 16.08
CA PHE A 323 1.38 -18.39 14.72
C PHE A 323 0.20 -19.31 14.36
N TYR A 324 -0.17 -20.25 15.23
CA TYR A 324 -1.31 -21.13 15.01
C TYR A 324 -2.62 -20.35 14.83
N ASP A 325 -2.90 -19.36 15.68
CA ASP A 325 -4.14 -18.57 15.59
C ASP A 325 -4.22 -17.74 14.29
N GLU A 326 -3.11 -17.15 13.85
CA GLU A 326 -3.07 -16.39 12.59
C GLU A 326 -3.20 -17.28 11.35
N VAL A 327 -2.59 -18.47 11.34
CA VAL A 327 -2.78 -19.45 10.25
C VAL A 327 -4.23 -19.92 10.18
N GLN A 328 -4.88 -20.15 11.33
CA GLN A 328 -6.32 -20.44 11.38
C GLN A 328 -7.18 -19.29 10.85
N GLN A 329 -6.76 -18.03 11.07
CA GLN A 329 -7.44 -16.87 10.49
C GLN A 329 -7.27 -16.80 8.97
N LEU A 330 -6.09 -17.13 8.45
CA LEU A 330 -5.84 -17.26 7.01
C LEU A 330 -6.76 -18.31 6.36
N ASP A 331 -6.93 -19.46 7.01
CA ASP A 331 -7.76 -20.55 6.50
C ASP A 331 -9.26 -20.20 6.47
N LYS A 332 -9.71 -19.23 7.27
CA LYS A 332 -11.08 -18.69 7.22
C LYS A 332 -11.33 -17.78 6.01
N ILE A 333 -10.29 -17.31 5.33
CA ILE A 333 -10.44 -16.44 4.16
C ILE A 333 -10.87 -17.30 2.96
N PRO A 334 -12.00 -16.96 2.29
CA PRO A 334 -12.49 -17.71 1.14
C PRO A 334 -11.41 -17.88 0.06
N PHE A 335 -11.42 -19.04 -0.63
CA PHE A 335 -10.44 -19.33 -1.69
C PHE A 335 -10.49 -18.33 -2.85
N ASP A 336 -11.66 -17.75 -3.12
CA ASP A 336 -11.84 -16.73 -4.16
C ASP A 336 -11.16 -15.40 -3.80
N ASP A 337 -10.99 -15.12 -2.49
CA ASP A 337 -10.34 -13.91 -1.98
C ASP A 337 -8.82 -14.10 -1.82
N SER A 338 -8.19 -14.41 -2.95
CA SER A 338 -6.74 -14.60 -3.05
C SER A 338 -5.91 -13.40 -2.59
N VAL A 339 -6.41 -12.18 -2.73
CA VAL A 339 -5.69 -10.96 -2.35
C VAL A 339 -5.51 -10.89 -0.84
N ARG A 340 -6.59 -11.08 -0.07
CA ARG A 340 -6.50 -11.11 1.39
C ARG A 340 -5.65 -12.27 1.90
N ARG A 341 -5.74 -13.43 1.24
CA ARG A 341 -4.87 -14.59 1.54
C ARG A 341 -3.40 -14.25 1.36
N ILE A 342 -3.01 -13.62 0.25
CA ILE A 342 -1.62 -13.21 -0.01
C ILE A 342 -1.13 -12.21 1.04
N TYR A 343 -1.94 -11.20 1.39
CA TYR A 343 -1.55 -10.21 2.41
C TYR A 343 -1.35 -10.87 3.78
N MET A 344 -2.29 -11.72 4.20
CA MET A 344 -2.19 -12.46 5.45
C MET A 344 -0.98 -13.41 5.45
N ALA A 345 -0.76 -14.16 4.36
CA ALA A 345 0.38 -15.04 4.22
C ALA A 345 1.71 -14.28 4.31
N ARG A 346 1.82 -13.12 3.67
CA ARG A 346 3.02 -12.28 3.75
C ARG A 346 3.27 -11.75 5.15
N HIS A 347 2.23 -11.32 5.86
CA HIS A 347 2.34 -10.91 7.25
C HIS A 347 2.85 -12.03 8.14
N ILE A 348 2.27 -13.22 8.01
CA ILE A 348 2.70 -14.42 8.75
C ILE A 348 4.17 -14.73 8.45
N ILE A 349 4.60 -14.66 7.18
CA ILE A 349 5.99 -14.91 6.79
C ILE A 349 6.94 -13.89 7.43
N GLU A 350 6.62 -12.60 7.33
CA GLU A 350 7.48 -11.52 7.87
C GLU A 350 7.55 -11.53 9.41
N LYS A 351 6.48 -11.95 10.07
CA LYS A 351 6.36 -11.94 11.54
C LYS A 351 6.90 -13.21 12.21
N TYR A 352 6.71 -14.38 11.60
CA TYR A 352 7.03 -15.68 12.22
C TYR A 352 8.09 -16.51 11.48
N ILE A 353 8.23 -16.38 10.15
CA ILE A 353 9.04 -17.32 9.34
C ILE A 353 10.43 -16.77 8.99
N VAL A 354 10.59 -15.46 8.79
CA VAL A 354 11.89 -14.86 8.43
C VAL A 354 12.85 -14.94 9.62
N SER A 355 14.10 -15.33 9.37
CA SER A 355 15.13 -15.40 10.41
C SER A 355 15.41 -14.01 11.00
N GLY A 356 15.44 -13.90 12.32
CA GLY A 356 15.57 -12.65 13.06
C GLY A 356 14.26 -11.87 13.22
N ALA A 357 13.10 -12.47 12.92
CA ALA A 357 11.82 -11.88 13.22
C ALA A 357 11.56 -11.88 14.74
N ALA A 358 10.77 -10.89 15.22
CA ALA A 358 10.53 -10.72 16.65
C ALA A 358 9.74 -11.88 17.29
N MET A 359 8.91 -12.56 16.50
CA MET A 359 8.12 -13.73 16.91
C MET A 359 8.51 -14.95 16.07
N GLU A 360 9.80 -15.10 15.77
CA GLU A 360 10.31 -16.20 14.95
C GLU A 360 9.94 -17.56 15.57
N VAL A 361 9.22 -18.40 14.82
CA VAL A 361 8.89 -19.76 15.25
C VAL A 361 10.09 -20.69 15.04
N ASN A 362 10.30 -21.59 16.00
CA ASN A 362 11.34 -22.60 15.90
C ASN A 362 10.92 -23.70 14.93
N ILE A 363 11.38 -23.61 13.67
CA ILE A 363 11.05 -24.56 12.60
C ILE A 363 12.30 -24.96 11.85
N SER A 364 12.26 -26.13 11.22
CA SER A 364 13.37 -26.67 10.46
C SER A 364 13.74 -25.75 9.29
N HIS A 365 15.02 -25.72 8.96
CA HIS A 365 15.52 -24.98 7.82
C HIS A 365 14.83 -25.39 6.51
N ARG A 366 14.46 -26.67 6.37
CA ARG A 366 13.75 -27.19 5.20
C ARG A 366 12.37 -26.55 5.06
N SER A 367 11.55 -26.59 6.10
CA SER A 367 10.18 -26.02 6.08
C SER A 367 10.22 -24.51 5.81
N ARG A 368 11.20 -23.81 6.41
CA ARG A 368 11.42 -22.38 6.18
C ARG A 368 11.74 -22.08 4.72
N GLN A 369 12.69 -22.81 4.14
CA GLN A 369 13.10 -22.59 2.75
C GLN A 369 11.97 -22.90 1.76
N GLU A 370 11.17 -23.94 2.03
CA GLU A 370 10.00 -24.28 1.22
C GLU A 370 9.01 -23.09 1.14
N ILE A 371 8.68 -22.47 2.27
CA ILE A 371 7.81 -21.28 2.30
C ILE A 371 8.46 -20.09 1.60
N LEU A 372 9.73 -19.80 1.88
CA LEU A 372 10.42 -18.62 1.32
C LEU A 372 10.67 -18.71 -0.19
N THR A 373 10.69 -19.92 -0.75
CA THR A 373 10.86 -20.15 -2.19
C THR A 373 9.55 -20.35 -2.95
N THR A 374 8.43 -20.49 -2.24
CA THR A 374 7.12 -20.69 -2.84
C THR A 374 6.66 -19.46 -3.63
N LEU A 375 6.20 -19.70 -4.87
CA LEU A 375 5.69 -18.65 -5.76
C LEU A 375 4.20 -18.35 -5.57
N ASP A 376 3.45 -19.30 -4.98
CA ASP A 376 2.02 -19.22 -4.75
C ASP A 376 1.71 -19.00 -3.25
N LEU A 377 1.58 -17.73 -2.87
CA LEU A 377 1.22 -17.35 -1.49
C LEU A 377 -0.28 -17.46 -1.22
N ALA A 378 -1.12 -17.68 -2.24
CA ALA A 378 -2.56 -17.84 -2.07
C ALA A 378 -2.94 -19.31 -1.84
N GLY A 379 -2.01 -20.24 -2.09
CA GLY A 379 -2.22 -21.68 -2.08
C GLY A 379 -2.91 -22.20 -0.81
N PRO A 380 -3.87 -23.14 -0.95
CA PRO A 380 -4.45 -23.82 0.20
C PRO A 380 -3.37 -24.64 0.91
N GLY A 381 -3.21 -24.45 2.22
CA GLY A 381 -2.23 -25.21 3.01
C GLY A 381 -0.77 -24.77 2.85
N LEU A 382 -0.50 -23.52 2.42
CA LEU A 382 0.85 -22.93 2.37
C LEU A 382 1.67 -23.19 3.65
N PHE A 383 1.02 -23.10 4.81
CA PHE A 383 1.66 -23.27 6.12
C PHE A 383 1.46 -24.66 6.72
N LYS A 384 0.86 -25.62 6.02
CA LYS A 384 0.44 -26.92 6.60
C LYS A 384 1.61 -27.70 7.21
N ASN A 385 2.73 -27.79 6.49
CA ASN A 385 3.92 -28.50 6.97
C ASN A 385 4.50 -27.84 8.23
N VAL A 386 4.61 -26.51 8.21
CA VAL A 386 5.10 -25.73 9.35
C VAL A 386 4.14 -25.81 10.53
N LEU A 387 2.84 -25.74 10.30
CA LEU A 387 1.84 -25.86 11.35
C LEU A 387 1.94 -27.20 12.07
N ASN A 388 2.14 -28.30 11.33
CA ASN A 388 2.33 -29.61 11.92
C ASN A 388 3.60 -29.66 12.79
N GLU A 389 4.70 -29.07 12.33
CA GLU A 389 5.96 -28.98 13.08
C GLU A 389 5.79 -28.16 14.36
N VAL A 390 5.13 -27.01 14.29
CA VAL A 390 4.85 -26.14 15.44
C VAL A 390 3.89 -26.83 16.44
N ILE A 391 2.87 -27.54 15.98
CA ILE A 391 1.96 -28.29 16.87
C ILE A 391 2.72 -29.40 17.60
N GLN A 392 3.58 -30.15 16.90
CA GLN A 392 4.41 -31.19 17.53
C GLN A 392 5.34 -30.58 18.58
N LEU A 393 5.96 -29.44 18.29
CA LEU A 393 6.79 -28.73 19.25
C LEU A 393 5.99 -28.31 20.49
N MET A 394 4.83 -27.68 20.32
CA MET A 394 3.96 -27.29 21.45
C MET A 394 3.53 -28.51 22.28
N GLN A 395 3.23 -29.64 21.64
CA GLN A 395 2.88 -30.88 22.33
C GLN A 395 4.03 -31.40 23.20
N MET A 396 5.26 -31.35 22.68
CA MET A 396 6.45 -31.83 23.39
C MET A 396 6.94 -30.87 24.47
N SER A 397 6.83 -29.56 24.26
CA SER A 397 7.45 -28.55 25.13
C SER A 397 6.48 -27.82 26.07
N LEU A 398 5.22 -27.62 25.68
CA LEU A 398 4.28 -26.76 26.44
C LEU A 398 3.08 -27.53 26.99
N ALA A 399 2.57 -28.52 26.27
CA ALA A 399 1.31 -29.17 26.64
C ALA A 399 1.38 -29.84 28.02
N LYS A 400 2.48 -30.55 28.32
CA LYS A 400 2.66 -31.23 29.61
C LYS A 400 2.65 -30.25 30.78
N ASP A 401 3.34 -29.12 30.63
CA ASP A 401 3.48 -28.11 31.68
C ASP A 401 2.21 -27.27 31.83
N TYR A 402 1.43 -27.12 30.76
CA TYR A 402 0.14 -26.45 30.82
C TYR A 402 -0.84 -27.17 31.76
N TRP A 403 -0.90 -28.51 31.72
CA TRP A 403 -1.84 -29.29 32.54
C TRP A 403 -1.62 -29.15 34.04
N SER A 404 -0.39 -28.87 34.47
CA SER A 404 -0.04 -28.61 35.87
C SER A 404 -0.01 -27.12 36.22
N SER A 405 -0.22 -26.24 35.24
CA SER A 405 -0.13 -24.79 35.41
C SER A 405 -1.34 -24.19 36.13
N MET A 406 -1.11 -23.06 36.79
CA MET A 406 -2.18 -22.23 37.35
C MET A 406 -3.19 -21.78 36.28
N HIS A 407 -2.75 -21.60 35.04
CA HIS A 407 -3.62 -21.20 33.93
C HIS A 407 -4.67 -22.28 33.62
N TYR A 408 -4.28 -23.55 33.58
CA TYR A 408 -5.23 -24.64 33.36
C TYR A 408 -6.18 -24.81 34.55
N MET A 409 -5.68 -24.70 35.78
CA MET A 409 -6.52 -24.78 36.99
C MET A 409 -7.59 -23.69 36.98
N LYS A 410 -7.21 -22.44 36.67
CA LYS A 410 -8.13 -21.31 36.54
C LYS A 410 -9.14 -21.55 35.41
N PHE A 411 -8.68 -22.00 34.25
CA PHE A 411 -9.55 -22.31 33.11
C PHE A 411 -10.59 -23.39 33.46
N LYS A 412 -10.18 -24.43 34.17
CA LYS A 412 -11.06 -25.51 34.63
C LYS A 412 -12.08 -25.01 35.66
N GLU A 413 -11.65 -24.17 36.59
CA GLU A 413 -12.54 -23.54 37.59
C GLU A 413 -13.59 -22.64 36.93
N GLU A 414 -13.18 -21.80 35.97
CA GLU A 414 -14.09 -20.95 35.20
C GLU A 414 -15.10 -21.75 34.37
N ALA A 415 -14.68 -22.89 33.82
CA ALA A 415 -15.59 -23.80 33.11
C ALA A 415 -16.63 -24.41 34.06
N ASN A 416 -16.20 -24.89 35.23
CA ASN A 416 -17.08 -25.50 36.22
C ASN A 416 -18.08 -24.51 36.83
N MET A 417 -17.65 -23.27 37.13
CA MET A 417 -18.56 -22.23 37.66
C MET A 417 -19.67 -21.87 36.67
N ARG A 418 -19.41 -21.90 35.36
CA ARG A 418 -20.42 -21.62 34.34
C ARG A 418 -21.41 -22.76 34.17
N THR A 419 -20.95 -24.01 34.22
CA THR A 419 -21.85 -25.17 34.22
C THR A 419 -22.77 -25.15 35.44
N ALA A 420 -22.25 -24.81 36.61
CA ALA A 420 -23.06 -24.64 37.83
C ALA A 420 -24.06 -23.47 37.75
N GLY A 421 -23.69 -22.36 37.09
CA GLY A 421 -24.59 -21.23 36.84
C GLY A 421 -25.75 -21.55 35.90
N LEU A 422 -25.47 -22.33 34.84
CA LEU A 422 -26.49 -22.84 33.91
C LEU A 422 -27.44 -23.84 34.58
N GLU A 423 -26.95 -24.70 35.48
CA GLU A 423 -27.79 -25.60 36.26
C GLU A 423 -28.67 -24.86 37.27
N LEU A 424 -28.18 -23.75 37.85
CA LEU A 424 -28.97 -22.90 38.75
C LEU A 424 -30.08 -22.15 38.00
N GLU A 425 -29.80 -21.58 36.82
CA GLU A 425 -30.82 -20.96 35.95
C GLU A 425 -31.86 -21.97 35.45
N GLN A 426 -31.45 -23.21 35.21
CA GLN A 426 -32.34 -24.28 34.75
C GLN A 426 -33.17 -24.91 35.87
N GLY A 427 -32.71 -24.81 37.13
CA GLY A 427 -33.44 -25.20 38.34
C GLY A 427 -34.43 -24.15 38.85
N THR A 428 -34.25 -22.88 38.52
CA THR A 428 -35.20 -21.79 38.83
C THR A 428 -36.09 -21.46 37.65
N GLY A 429 -36.85 -22.45 37.17
CA GLY A 429 -37.97 -22.22 36.26
C GLY A 429 -39.12 -21.51 36.97
N TRP A 430 -39.05 -20.19 37.11
CA TRP A 430 -40.18 -19.38 37.58
C TRP A 430 -41.16 -19.14 36.44
N ASN A 431 -42.30 -19.82 36.54
CA ASN A 431 -43.52 -19.55 35.79
C ASN A 431 -43.92 -18.07 35.93
N PHE A 432 -43.69 -17.27 34.90
CA PHE A 432 -44.32 -15.96 34.76
C PHE A 432 -45.42 -16.02 33.70
N SER A 433 -46.67 -16.16 34.17
CA SER A 433 -47.85 -15.72 33.42
C SER A 433 -48.03 -14.20 33.61
N PRO A 434 -48.41 -13.44 32.58
CA PRO A 434 -48.60 -12.00 32.71
C PRO A 434 -49.97 -11.72 33.32
N ARG A 435 -50.00 -11.14 34.53
CA ARG A 435 -51.20 -10.49 35.05
C ARG A 435 -50.88 -9.05 35.42
N LEU A 436 -51.52 -8.13 34.71
CA LEU A 436 -51.72 -6.75 35.11
C LEU A 436 -52.31 -6.69 36.52
N SER A 437 -51.77 -5.82 37.36
CA SER A 437 -52.56 -5.08 38.35
C SER A 437 -51.83 -3.81 38.79
N SER A 438 -52.44 -2.69 38.47
CA SER A 438 -52.21 -1.35 39.01
C SER A 438 -52.88 -1.20 40.37
N VAL A 439 -52.22 -0.65 41.39
CA VAL A 439 -52.87 0.17 42.45
C VAL A 439 -51.85 1.18 43.00
N HIS A 440 -52.25 2.46 42.92
CA HIS A 440 -51.70 3.63 43.59
C HIS A 440 -52.04 3.60 45.10
N CYS A 441 -51.13 4.04 45.97
CA CYS A 441 -51.52 5.01 47.01
C CYS A 441 -50.30 5.72 47.61
N ALA A 442 -50.49 7.02 47.81
CA ALA A 442 -49.57 7.97 48.41
C ALA A 442 -49.46 7.79 49.93
N ASP A 443 -48.36 8.26 50.51
CA ASP A 443 -48.40 9.23 51.61
C ASP A 443 -46.97 9.73 51.89
N ASP A 444 -46.78 11.01 51.60
CA ASP A 444 -45.63 11.84 51.96
C ASP A 444 -45.99 12.63 53.22
N PRO A 445 -45.11 12.69 54.22
CA PRO A 445 -45.06 13.82 55.11
C PRO A 445 -43.63 14.37 55.14
N PHE A 446 -43.29 15.35 54.31
CA PHE A 446 -42.73 16.66 54.69
C PHE A 446 -42.59 17.56 53.45
N HIS A 447 -43.61 18.38 53.20
CA HIS A 447 -43.53 19.55 52.35
C HIS A 447 -42.69 20.66 52.99
N GLN A 448 -41.81 21.29 52.20
CA GLN A 448 -41.81 22.75 52.01
C GLN A 448 -41.04 23.08 50.71
N GLU A 449 -41.76 23.27 49.60
CA GLU A 449 -41.97 24.55 48.92
C GLU A 449 -40.68 25.31 48.53
N HIS A 450 -40.36 25.33 47.24
CA HIS A 450 -40.68 26.46 46.35
C HIS A 450 -40.15 26.18 44.93
N ILE A 451 -41.09 26.00 43.99
CA ILE A 451 -40.95 26.43 42.59
C ILE A 451 -41.39 27.91 42.57
N PRO A 452 -41.01 28.75 41.58
CA PRO A 452 -41.87 28.79 40.39
C PRO A 452 -41.05 28.99 39.09
N SER A 453 -41.44 28.29 38.02
CA SER A 453 -42.21 28.83 36.88
C SER A 453 -41.32 29.66 35.95
N ASP A 454 -41.39 29.64 34.65
CA ASP A 454 -42.43 29.38 33.66
C ASP A 454 -41.67 29.65 32.34
N SER A 455 -42.03 29.29 31.13
CA SER A 455 -43.30 28.99 30.46
C SER A 455 -42.84 28.57 29.07
N GLY A 456 -43.17 27.37 28.60
CA GLY A 456 -44.29 27.18 27.67
C GLY A 456 -43.77 26.99 26.24
N SER A 457 -44.39 26.26 25.33
CA SER A 457 -45.48 25.31 25.34
C SER A 457 -45.73 24.98 23.86
N HIS A 458 -46.08 23.72 23.58
CA HIS A 458 -46.90 23.26 22.44
C HIS A 458 -46.34 23.47 21.02
N SER A 459 -45.93 22.44 20.27
CA SER A 459 -46.63 21.24 19.75
C SER A 459 -47.34 21.45 18.41
N HIS A 460 -47.01 20.51 17.51
CA HIS A 460 -47.83 19.91 16.46
C HIS A 460 -47.93 20.54 15.05
N ASP A 461 -47.61 19.64 14.12
CA ASP A 461 -48.26 19.35 12.84
C ASP A 461 -47.88 20.09 11.54
N ALA A 462 -47.30 19.26 10.65
CA ALA A 462 -47.77 18.91 9.31
C ALA A 462 -47.85 19.96 8.18
N GLU A 463 -47.29 19.49 7.06
CA GLU A 463 -47.71 19.72 5.67
C GLU A 463 -47.40 21.04 4.93
N LEU A 464 -46.93 20.81 3.69
CA LEU A 464 -47.11 21.61 2.48
C LEU A 464 -46.37 22.95 2.36
N GLN A 465 -45.17 22.89 1.77
CA GLN A 465 -44.92 23.46 0.44
C GLN A 465 -43.66 22.90 -0.22
#